data_AF-A0A7Y4ZQV3-F1
#
_entry.id   AF-A0A7Y4ZQV3-F1
#
_cell.length_a   1.000
_cell.length_b   1.000
_cell.length_c   1.000
_cell.angle_alpha   90.00
_cell.angle_beta   90.00
_cell.angle_gamma   90.00
#
_symmetry.space_group_name_H-M   'P 1'
#
loop_
_entity.id
_entity.type
_entity.pdbx_description
1 polymer ?
#
loop_
_entity_poly.entity_id
_entity_poly.type
_entity_poly.pdbx_seq_one_letter_code
_entity_poly.pdbx_strand_id
1 'polypeptide(L)'
;MARAVRSTGRAGNRRGSPEAIEKRRAARSFNDLLSTLAGSAQALDGRTEKRRQRLLKELADGQTRGARELKPLDILLRVQELLELGESVATIRKATRGKKRPKLEGTEVVDAVKKLHKAYGFRPEVYRFVGIDDDVLAIAGIARAR
;
A
#
# COMPACT_ATOMS: atom_id res chain seq x y z
N MET A 1 -35.00 17.86 -63.27
CA MET A 1 -34.27 16.84 -62.51
C MET A 1 -33.96 17.40 -61.12
N ALA A 2 -34.67 16.93 -60.08
CA ALA A 2 -34.55 17.46 -58.72
C ALA A 2 -33.48 16.67 -57.94
N ARG A 3 -32.49 17.37 -57.38
CA ARG A 3 -31.38 16.81 -56.61
C ARG A 3 -31.75 16.81 -55.12
N ALA A 4 -31.89 15.61 -54.54
CA ALA A 4 -32.26 15.42 -53.15
C ALA A 4 -31.21 15.97 -52.17
N VAL A 5 -31.68 16.76 -51.21
CA VAL A 5 -30.90 17.26 -50.06
C VAL A 5 -30.66 16.10 -49.09
N ARG A 6 -29.39 15.78 -48.82
CA ARG A 6 -29.01 14.81 -47.77
C ARG A 6 -29.14 15.49 -46.41
N SER A 7 -30.02 14.96 -45.57
CA SER A 7 -30.17 15.34 -44.17
C SER A 7 -28.97 14.86 -43.35
N THR A 8 -28.34 15.77 -42.62
CA THR A 8 -27.30 15.48 -41.64
C THR A 8 -27.94 14.96 -40.35
N GLY A 9 -28.08 13.64 -40.26
CA GLY A 9 -28.46 12.96 -39.02
C GLY A 9 -27.43 13.20 -37.92
N ARG A 10 -27.81 13.99 -36.92
CA ARG A 10 -27.04 14.29 -35.70
C ARG A 10 -26.68 12.98 -34.99
N ALA A 11 -25.39 12.67 -34.89
CA ALA A 11 -24.89 11.49 -34.18
C ALA A 11 -25.30 11.55 -32.70
N GLY A 12 -26.25 10.71 -32.30
CA GLY A 12 -26.67 10.53 -30.92
C GLY A 12 -25.52 10.04 -30.05
N ASN A 13 -25.35 10.67 -28.89
CA ASN A 13 -24.27 10.42 -27.93
C ASN A 13 -24.00 8.93 -27.68
N ARG A 14 -22.76 8.49 -27.92
CA ARG A 14 -22.22 7.16 -27.55
C ARG A 14 -21.95 7.00 -26.03
N ARG A 15 -22.64 7.76 -25.18
CA ARG A 15 -22.69 7.51 -23.74
C ARG A 15 -23.80 6.47 -23.58
N GLY A 16 -23.42 5.22 -23.30
CA GLY A 16 -24.34 4.09 -23.26
C GLY A 16 -25.62 4.35 -22.46
N SER A 17 -26.67 3.57 -22.74
CA SER A 17 -28.01 3.70 -22.15
C SER A 17 -27.96 4.11 -20.67
N PRO A 18 -28.80 5.06 -20.21
CA PRO A 18 -28.80 5.56 -18.83
C PRO A 18 -28.83 4.41 -17.80
N GLU A 19 -29.57 3.36 -18.09
CA GLU A 19 -29.65 2.15 -17.28
C GLU A 19 -28.29 1.42 -17.16
N ALA A 20 -27.50 1.38 -18.23
CA ALA A 20 -26.16 0.79 -18.21
C ALA A 20 -25.15 1.66 -17.43
N ILE A 21 -25.35 2.98 -17.41
CA ILE A 21 -24.54 3.89 -16.58
C ILE A 21 -24.88 3.70 -15.10
N GLU A 22 -26.17 3.57 -14.77
CA GLU A 22 -26.63 3.31 -13.41
C GLU A 22 -26.16 1.96 -12.89
N LYS A 23 -26.27 0.89 -13.68
CA LYS A 23 -25.72 -0.44 -13.34
C LYS A 23 -24.22 -0.38 -13.04
N ARG A 24 -23.46 0.37 -13.84
CA ARG A 24 -22.01 0.57 -13.60
C ARG A 24 -21.71 1.44 -12.39
N ARG A 25 -22.57 2.42 -12.08
CA ARG A 25 -22.43 3.28 -10.89
C ARG A 25 -22.71 2.46 -9.63
N ALA A 26 -23.81 1.72 -9.61
CA ALA A 26 -24.19 0.83 -8.51
C ALA A 26 -23.12 -0.24 -8.25
N ALA A 27 -22.60 -0.88 -9.31
CA ALA A 27 -21.52 -1.86 -9.17
C ALA A 27 -20.24 -1.26 -8.57
N ARG A 28 -19.87 -0.04 -8.96
CA ARG A 28 -18.70 0.66 -8.38
C ARG A 28 -18.93 1.00 -6.90
N SER A 29 -20.06 1.62 -6.57
CA SER A 29 -20.40 1.97 -5.19
C SER A 29 -20.44 0.75 -4.27
N PHE A 30 -21.00 -0.37 -4.75
CA PHE A 30 -21.03 -1.62 -4.01
C PHE A 30 -19.63 -2.22 -3.81
N ASN A 31 -18.81 -2.25 -4.87
CA ASN A 31 -17.44 -2.74 -4.79
C ASN A 31 -16.56 -1.87 -3.88
N ASP A 32 -16.76 -0.54 -3.88
CA ASP A 32 -16.04 0.38 -2.99
C ASP A 32 -16.41 0.16 -1.51
N LEU A 33 -17.69 -0.07 -1.22
CA LEU A 33 -18.17 -0.41 0.12
C LEU A 33 -17.59 -1.75 0.61
N LEU A 34 -17.64 -2.79 -0.22
CA LEU A 34 -17.04 -4.09 0.10
C LEU A 34 -15.52 -4.01 0.25
N SER A 35 -14.86 -3.20 -0.58
CA SER A 35 -13.41 -2.99 -0.49
C SER A 35 -13.03 -2.33 0.84
N THR A 36 -13.82 -1.35 1.27
CA THR A 36 -13.64 -0.67 2.56
C THR A 36 -13.89 -1.61 3.74
N LEU A 37 -14.91 -2.47 3.67
CA LEU A 37 -15.24 -3.46 4.69
C LEU A 37 -14.26 -4.64 4.75
N ALA A 38 -13.68 -5.04 3.62
CA ALA A 38 -12.69 -6.13 3.53
C ALA A 38 -11.27 -5.69 3.94
N GLY A 39 -11.09 -4.44 4.41
CA GLY A 39 -9.77 -3.90 4.75
C GLY A 39 -8.85 -3.73 3.54
N SER A 40 -9.40 -3.75 2.32
CA SER A 40 -8.64 -3.31 1.16
C SER A 40 -8.63 -1.78 1.15
N ALA A 41 -7.44 -1.22 0.92
CA ALA A 41 -7.16 0.21 1.04
C ALA A 41 -8.32 1.07 0.51
N GLN A 42 -8.86 1.95 1.38
CA GLN A 42 -9.84 2.97 1.01
C GLN A 42 -9.37 3.65 -0.28
N ALA A 43 -10.30 3.99 -1.18
CA ALA A 43 -9.97 4.64 -2.45
C ALA A 43 -9.10 5.90 -2.19
N LEU A 44 -7.79 5.74 -2.35
CA LEU A 44 -6.82 6.78 -2.09
C LEU A 44 -6.92 7.84 -3.20
N ASP A 45 -6.76 9.12 -2.86
CA ASP A 45 -6.61 10.17 -3.86
C ASP A 45 -5.49 9.78 -4.86
N GLY A 46 -5.63 10.17 -6.13
CA GLY A 46 -4.73 9.77 -7.21
C GLY A 46 -3.25 10.10 -6.96
N ARG A 47 -2.96 11.11 -6.12
CA ARG A 47 -1.59 11.40 -5.65
C ARG A 47 -1.11 10.39 -4.61
N THR A 48 -1.96 10.06 -3.65
CA THR A 48 -1.67 9.11 -2.56
C THR A 48 -1.54 7.68 -3.09
N GLU A 49 -2.38 7.29 -4.05
CA GLU A 49 -2.28 6.00 -4.73
C GLU A 49 -0.96 5.87 -5.52
N LYS A 50 -0.54 6.92 -6.25
CA LYS A 50 0.77 6.93 -6.93
C LYS A 50 1.92 6.82 -5.95
N ARG A 51 1.81 7.50 -4.79
CA ARG A 51 2.81 7.42 -3.71
C ARG A 51 2.89 5.99 -3.17
N ARG A 52 1.76 5.40 -2.79
CA ARG A 52 1.64 4.01 -2.34
C ARG A 52 2.27 3.03 -3.34
N GLN A 53 1.91 3.10 -4.61
CA GLN A 53 2.46 2.24 -5.66
C GLN A 53 3.97 2.39 -5.80
N ARG A 54 4.48 3.62 -5.71
CA ARG A 54 5.93 3.88 -5.71
C ARG A 54 6.63 3.20 -4.53
N LEU A 55 6.12 3.35 -3.31
CA LEU A 55 6.71 2.75 -2.11
C LEU A 55 6.73 1.22 -2.20
N LEU A 56 5.63 0.61 -2.67
CA LEU A 56 5.56 -0.84 -2.90
C LEU A 56 6.59 -1.30 -3.93
N LYS A 57 6.78 -0.53 -5.02
CA LYS A 57 7.79 -0.83 -6.03
C LYS A 57 9.21 -0.70 -5.47
N GLU A 58 9.52 0.37 -4.74
CA GLU A 58 10.83 0.55 -4.10
C GLU A 58 11.17 -0.62 -3.15
N LEU A 59 10.19 -1.10 -2.38
CA LEU A 59 10.35 -2.25 -1.50
C LEU A 59 10.53 -3.58 -2.26
N ALA A 60 9.77 -3.77 -3.35
CA ALA A 60 9.89 -4.95 -4.21
C ALA A 60 11.28 -5.01 -4.87
N ASP A 61 11.67 -3.93 -5.52
CA ASP A 61 12.95 -3.82 -6.23
C ASP A 61 14.13 -3.76 -5.23
N GLY A 62 13.91 -3.20 -4.04
CA GLY A 62 14.97 -2.96 -3.04
C GLY A 62 15.88 -1.82 -3.44
N GLN A 63 15.35 -0.91 -4.25
CA GLN A 63 16.06 0.24 -4.75
C GLN A 63 15.19 1.48 -4.55
N THR A 64 15.81 2.56 -4.10
CA THR A 64 15.19 3.89 -4.11
C THR A 64 15.20 4.45 -5.54
N ARG A 65 14.45 5.54 -5.74
CA ARG A 65 14.55 6.37 -6.94
C ARG A 65 16.02 6.68 -7.27
N GLY A 66 16.44 6.37 -8.49
CA GLY A 66 17.83 6.52 -8.94
C GLY A 66 18.70 5.27 -8.77
N ALA A 67 18.10 4.09 -8.63
CA ALA A 67 18.78 2.78 -8.59
C ALA A 67 19.76 2.57 -7.42
N ARG A 68 19.72 3.45 -6.41
CA ARG A 68 20.49 3.26 -5.18
C ARG A 68 19.85 2.16 -4.34
N GLU A 69 20.69 1.30 -3.77
CA GLU A 69 20.25 0.21 -2.88
C GLU A 69 19.53 0.76 -1.65
N LEU A 70 18.42 0.12 -1.30
CA LEU A 70 17.56 0.53 -0.20
C LEU A 70 18.19 0.12 1.14
N LYS A 71 18.48 1.08 2.01
CA LYS A 71 19.08 0.78 3.32
C LYS A 71 18.05 0.12 4.25
N PRO A 72 18.50 -0.62 5.29
CA PRO A 72 17.59 -1.20 6.28
C PRO A 72 16.66 -0.17 6.95
N LEU A 73 17.18 1.03 7.24
CA LEU A 73 16.37 2.12 7.79
C LEU A 73 15.32 2.61 6.80
N ASP A 74 15.67 2.71 5.51
CA ASP A 74 14.73 3.12 4.47
C ASP A 74 13.58 2.12 4.36
N ILE A 75 13.87 0.81 4.47
CA ILE A 75 12.83 -0.24 4.50
C ILE A 75 11.82 0.03 5.62
N LEU A 76 12.29 0.32 6.84
CA LEU A 76 11.41 0.61 7.98
C LEU A 76 10.52 1.82 7.73
N LEU A 77 11.12 2.91 7.21
CA LEU A 77 10.39 4.14 6.86
C LEU A 77 9.31 3.88 5.81
N ARG A 78 9.63 3.14 4.74
CA ARG A 78 8.69 2.81 3.67
C ARG A 78 7.53 1.94 4.17
N VAL A 79 7.79 1.02 5.09
CA VAL A 79 6.77 0.14 5.66
C VAL A 79 5.86 0.91 6.60
N GLN A 80 6.42 1.72 7.51
CA GLN A 80 5.64 2.60 8.38
C GLN A 80 4.70 3.49 7.55
N GLU A 81 5.24 4.13 6.50
CA GLU A 81 4.48 5.00 5.60
C GLU A 81 3.35 4.24 4.90
N LEU A 82 3.59 3.00 4.45
CA LEU A 82 2.54 2.18 3.85
C LEU A 82 1.45 1.79 4.87
N LEU A 83 1.82 1.47 6.11
CA LEU A 83 0.86 1.19 7.18
C LEU A 83 0.02 2.43 7.53
N GLU A 84 0.62 3.62 7.51
CA GLU A 84 -0.08 4.90 7.70
C GLU A 84 -1.05 5.21 6.55
N LEU A 85 -0.73 4.77 5.33
CA LEU A 85 -1.62 4.84 4.16
C LEU A 85 -2.72 3.77 4.17
N GLY A 86 -2.80 2.93 5.22
CA GLY A 86 -3.83 1.90 5.36
C GLY A 86 -3.49 0.57 4.68
N GLU A 87 -2.24 0.35 4.25
CA GLU A 87 -1.84 -0.95 3.74
C GLU A 87 -1.78 -2.01 4.84
N SER A 88 -2.12 -3.24 4.47
CA SER A 88 -1.90 -4.39 5.34
C SER A 88 -0.46 -4.90 5.24
N VAL A 89 0.07 -5.42 6.35
CA VAL A 89 1.38 -6.10 6.37
C VAL A 89 1.41 -7.26 5.35
N ALA A 90 0.29 -7.95 5.15
CA ALA A 90 0.18 -9.05 4.19
C ALA A 90 0.39 -8.57 2.73
N THR A 91 -0.20 -7.43 2.35
CA THR A 91 0.00 -6.82 1.03
C THR A 91 1.46 -6.42 0.83
N ILE A 92 2.06 -5.77 1.84
CA ILE A 92 3.47 -5.37 1.78
C ILE A 92 4.38 -6.60 1.63
N ARG A 93 4.15 -7.67 2.41
CA ARG A 93 4.91 -8.93 2.29
C ARG A 93 4.75 -9.59 0.93
N LYS A 94 3.56 -9.52 0.33
CA LYS A 94 3.30 -10.03 -1.03
C LYS A 94 4.07 -9.24 -2.09
N ALA A 95 4.19 -7.92 -1.94
CA ALA A 95 4.99 -7.09 -2.84
C ALA A 95 6.50 -7.37 -2.70
N THR A 96 6.98 -7.67 -1.49
CA THR A 96 8.39 -7.98 -1.23
C THR A 96 8.75 -9.47 -1.33
N ARG A 97 7.89 -10.29 -1.95
CA ARG A 97 8.02 -11.75 -1.96
C ARG A 97 9.34 -12.14 -2.64
N GLY A 98 10.20 -12.87 -1.91
CA GLY A 98 11.50 -13.35 -2.41
C GLY A 98 12.71 -12.91 -1.57
N LYS A 99 12.60 -11.82 -0.79
CA LYS A 99 13.69 -11.36 0.08
C LYS A 99 13.57 -12.02 1.45
N LYS A 100 14.34 -13.10 1.67
CA LYS A 100 14.50 -13.67 3.02
C LYS A 100 15.17 -12.64 3.91
N ARG A 101 14.56 -12.38 5.07
CA ARG A 101 15.12 -11.50 6.08
C ARG A 101 15.70 -12.37 7.19
N PRO A 102 16.93 -12.11 7.64
CA PRO A 102 17.49 -12.85 8.76
C PRO A 102 16.63 -12.60 10.00
N LYS A 103 16.48 -13.63 10.83
CA LYS A 103 15.90 -13.46 12.15
C LYS A 103 16.92 -12.69 13.00
N LEU A 104 16.52 -11.55 13.54
CA LEU A 104 17.39 -10.70 14.36
C LEU A 104 17.06 -10.92 15.83
N GLU A 105 17.97 -11.57 16.55
CA GLU A 105 17.85 -11.92 17.96
C GLU A 105 19.07 -11.44 18.74
N GLY A 106 18.94 -11.38 20.07
CA GLY A 106 20.05 -11.05 20.98
C GLY A 106 19.89 -9.71 21.70
N THR A 107 20.68 -9.53 22.75
CA THR A 107 20.66 -8.35 23.64
C THR A 107 21.09 -7.07 22.91
N GLU A 108 22.07 -7.14 22.01
CA GLU A 108 22.49 -5.98 21.21
C GLU A 108 21.37 -5.46 20.30
N VAL A 109 20.54 -6.37 19.77
CA VAL A 109 19.38 -6.03 18.95
C VAL A 109 18.33 -5.30 19.79
N VAL A 110 18.08 -5.73 21.03
CA VAL A 110 17.17 -5.05 21.96
C VAL A 110 17.57 -3.59 22.15
N ASP A 111 18.84 -3.31 22.41
CA ASP A 111 19.32 -1.94 22.65
C ASP A 111 19.25 -1.08 21.39
N ALA A 112 19.60 -1.64 20.23
CA ALA A 112 19.44 -0.97 18.95
C ALA A 112 17.97 -0.63 18.67
N VAL A 113 17.06 -1.58 18.93
CA VAL A 113 15.61 -1.42 18.74
C VAL A 113 15.04 -0.38 19.71
N LYS A 114 15.45 -0.35 20.98
CA LYS A 114 15.07 0.70 21.95
C LYS A 114 15.49 2.09 21.48
N LYS A 115 16.74 2.25 21.06
CA LYS A 115 17.25 3.54 20.54
C LYS A 115 16.49 3.97 19.30
N LEU A 116 16.25 3.04 18.38
CA LEU A 116 15.52 3.28 17.15
C LEU A 116 14.06 3.65 17.42
N HIS A 117 13.40 2.97 18.35
CA HIS A 117 12.03 3.27 18.75
C HIS A 117 11.91 4.64 19.41
N LYS A 118 12.86 4.99 20.28
CA LYS A 118 12.92 6.33 20.88
C LYS A 118 13.10 7.45 19.83
N ALA A 119 13.84 7.18 18.75
CA ALA A 119 14.12 8.17 17.72
C ALA A 119 13.00 8.31 16.67
N TYR A 120 12.38 7.21 16.24
CA TYR A 120 11.42 7.21 15.11
C TYR A 120 9.99 6.83 15.49
N GLY A 121 9.79 6.17 16.63
CA GLY A 121 8.46 5.76 17.09
C GLY A 121 7.75 4.77 16.16
N PHE A 122 8.48 3.90 15.45
CA PHE A 122 7.86 2.93 14.55
C PHE A 122 6.85 2.05 15.27
N ARG A 123 5.78 1.68 14.55
CA ARG A 123 4.80 0.73 15.07
C ARG A 123 5.42 -0.67 15.23
N PRO A 124 4.96 -1.49 16.19
CA PRO A 124 5.45 -2.87 16.41
C PRO A 124 5.44 -3.73 15.14
N GLU A 125 4.44 -3.57 14.27
CA GLU A 125 4.29 -4.34 13.04
C GLU A 125 5.42 -4.09 12.03
N VAL A 126 6.04 -2.90 12.08
CA VAL A 126 7.19 -2.55 11.23
C VAL A 126 8.42 -3.36 11.62
N TYR A 127 8.66 -3.51 12.93
CA TYR A 127 9.76 -4.32 13.44
C TYR A 127 9.56 -5.81 13.14
N ARG A 128 8.35 -6.31 13.34
CA ARG A 128 7.98 -7.69 12.95
C ARG A 128 8.20 -7.93 11.47
N PHE A 129 7.89 -6.94 10.63
CA PHE A 129 8.09 -7.02 9.18
C PHE A 129 9.57 -7.14 8.78
N VAL A 130 10.51 -6.56 9.53
CA VAL A 130 11.95 -6.75 9.29
C VAL A 130 12.53 -8.02 9.91
N GLY A 131 11.75 -8.77 10.69
CA GLY A 131 12.19 -10.03 11.30
C GLY A 131 12.74 -9.88 12.72
N ILE A 132 12.40 -8.80 13.42
CA ILE A 132 12.65 -8.69 14.86
C ILE A 132 11.61 -9.52 15.59
N ASP A 133 12.08 -10.37 16.50
CA ASP A 133 11.25 -11.29 17.27
C ASP A 133 10.35 -10.56 18.29
N ASP A 134 9.20 -11.17 18.61
CA ASP A 134 8.28 -10.64 19.60
C ASP A 134 8.89 -10.59 21.00
N ASP A 135 9.78 -11.54 21.33
CA ASP A 135 10.51 -11.54 22.60
C ASP A 135 11.41 -10.30 22.72
N VAL A 136 12.12 -9.94 21.64
CA VAL A 136 12.95 -8.73 21.57
C VAL A 136 12.10 -7.48 21.73
N LEU A 137 10.92 -7.44 21.11
CA LEU A 137 9.99 -6.31 21.22
C LEU A 137 9.38 -6.20 22.62
N ALA A 138 9.14 -7.32 23.30
CA ALA A 138 8.67 -7.35 24.67
C ALA A 138 9.74 -6.83 25.63
N ILE A 139 10.97 -7.32 25.52
CA ILE A 139 12.11 -6.84 26.33
C ILE A 139 12.41 -5.37 26.03
N ALA A 140 12.21 -4.92 24.80
CA ALA A 140 12.33 -3.51 24.41
C ALA A 140 11.21 -2.61 24.96
N GLY A 141 10.12 -3.18 25.51
CA GLY A 141 8.97 -2.44 26.00
C GLY A 141 8.07 -1.87 24.90
N ILE A 142 8.18 -2.39 23.67
CA ILE A 142 7.49 -1.86 22.49
C ILE A 142 6.19 -2.63 22.23
N ALA A 143 6.20 -3.94 22.46
CA ALA A 143 5.02 -4.80 22.33
C ALA A 143 4.77 -5.52 23.66
N ARG A 144 3.50 -5.83 23.95
CA ARG A 144 3.20 -6.79 25.03
C ARG A 144 3.50 -8.18 24.51
N ALA A 145 4.22 -8.98 25.31
CA ALA A 145 4.30 -10.42 25.09
C ALA A 145 2.86 -10.96 25.03
N ARG A 146 2.55 -11.71 23.97
CA ARG A 146 1.21 -12.26 23.76
C ARG A 146 1.11 -13.64 24.36
#